data_AF-A0A8D8R275-F1
#
_entry.id   AF-A0A8D8R275-F1
#
_cell.length_a   1.000
_cell.length_b   1.000
_cell.length_c   1.000
_cell.angle_alpha   90.00
_cell.angle_beta   90.00
_cell.angle_gamma   90.00
#
_symmetry.space_group_name_H-M   'P 1'
#
loop_
_entity.id
_entity.type
_entity.pdbx_description
1 polymer ?
#
loop_
_entity_poly.entity_id
_entity_poly.type
_entity_poly.pdbx_seq_one_letter_code
_entity_poly.pdbx_strand_id
1 'polypeptide(L)'
;MIHATCLAHGLHRVAEAVCEEHPLVNKPISVGKKIFLKAPNRVEVFRKNLPGVPLPPEPVITRWGTWLSAVGYYVKHFAGFKQVVLELEEDAVSVKTAKEILADPKLLPQLVFIDQNFKDIPETIDALQSQKILFVSGVEKMKKISEKKYPGPIGNKINQKVEAVLRRNCGWEEMKNIAKVQEGNEGQLKEGWCINDVIVMKFAPVTSADVERSFSKMKYVLSDRRQSFTMENFAYHVMLFYNNVQ
;
A
#
# COMPACT_ATOMS: atom_id res chain seq x y z
N MET A 1 18.90 20.01 -3.01
CA MET A 1 17.83 19.11 -3.49
C MET A 1 18.10 17.72 -2.91
N ILE A 2 17.11 17.10 -2.25
CA ILE A 2 17.24 15.73 -1.74
C ILE A 2 16.85 14.76 -2.85
N HIS A 3 17.73 13.81 -3.16
CA HIS A 3 17.35 12.67 -3.98
C HIS A 3 16.82 11.57 -3.06
N ALA A 4 15.49 11.43 -3.00
CA ALA A 4 14.81 10.40 -2.22
C ALA A 4 13.88 9.58 -3.10
N THR A 5 13.79 8.28 -2.83
CA THR A 5 12.77 7.42 -3.44
C THR A 5 11.47 7.51 -2.66
N CYS A 6 10.34 7.27 -3.34
CA CYS A 6 9.02 7.29 -2.74
C CYS A 6 8.93 6.30 -1.56
N LEU A 7 8.58 6.79 -0.36
CA LEU A 7 8.49 5.95 0.84
C LEU A 7 7.39 4.88 0.71
N ALA A 8 6.24 5.24 0.15
CA ALA A 8 5.15 4.29 -0.10
C ALA A 8 5.55 3.20 -1.11
N HIS A 9 6.34 3.53 -2.14
CA HIS A 9 6.91 2.53 -3.04
C HIS A 9 7.91 1.61 -2.32
N GLY A 10 8.74 2.18 -1.44
CA GLY A 10 9.63 1.40 -0.57
C GLY A 10 8.86 0.38 0.27
N LEU A 11 7.78 0.79 0.94
CA LEU A 11 6.91 -0.10 1.70
C LEU A 11 6.17 -1.12 0.82
N HIS A 12 5.77 -0.73 -0.38
CA HIS A 12 5.17 -1.68 -1.32
C HIS A 12 6.12 -2.84 -1.63
N ARG A 13 7.41 -2.57 -1.84
CA ARG A 13 8.43 -3.60 -2.06
C ARG A 13 8.65 -4.50 -0.85
N VAL A 14 8.38 -4.00 0.36
CA VAL A 14 8.37 -4.80 1.58
C VAL A 14 7.14 -5.71 1.59
N ALA A 15 5.96 -5.18 1.24
CA ALA A 15 4.74 -5.97 1.11
C ALA A 15 4.87 -7.09 0.06
N GLU A 16 5.54 -6.84 -1.07
CA GLU A 16 5.87 -7.86 -2.07
C GLU A 16 6.73 -8.99 -1.49
N ALA A 17 7.76 -8.65 -0.71
CA ALA A 17 8.59 -9.67 -0.05
C ALA A 17 7.79 -10.50 0.97
N VAL A 18 6.83 -9.90 1.67
CA VAL A 18 5.91 -10.65 2.54
C VAL A 18 5.08 -11.64 1.70
N CYS A 19 4.55 -11.21 0.56
CA CYS A 19 3.79 -12.06 -0.36
C CYS A 19 4.64 -13.23 -0.90
N GLU A 20 5.87 -12.96 -1.30
CA GLU A 20 6.82 -13.96 -1.83
C GLU A 20 7.15 -15.06 -0.80
N GLU A 21 7.23 -14.71 0.49
CA GLU A 21 7.50 -15.66 1.58
C GLU A 21 6.27 -16.49 1.99
N HIS A 22 5.07 -16.18 1.47
CA HIS A 22 3.81 -16.89 1.80
C HIS A 22 3.07 -17.39 0.55
N PRO A 23 3.68 -18.25 -0.28
CA PRO A 23 3.07 -18.72 -1.53
C PRO A 23 1.77 -19.53 -1.31
N LEU A 24 1.57 -20.11 -0.13
CA LEU A 24 0.33 -20.80 0.21
C LEU A 24 -0.86 -19.82 0.27
N VAL A 25 -0.65 -18.62 0.81
CA VAL A 25 -1.69 -17.58 0.99
C VAL A 25 -2.08 -16.91 -0.33
N ASN A 26 -1.22 -16.95 -1.33
CA ASN A 26 -1.53 -16.49 -2.70
C ASN A 26 -2.68 -17.28 -3.33
N LYS A 27 -2.75 -18.59 -3.05
CA LYS A 27 -3.74 -19.46 -3.67
C LYS A 27 -5.17 -19.13 -3.22
N PRO A 28 -5.52 -19.05 -1.92
CA PRO A 28 -6.87 -18.66 -1.48
C PRO A 28 -7.30 -17.31 -2.04
N ILE A 29 -6.39 -16.32 -2.08
CA ILE A 29 -6.66 -14.99 -2.63
C ILE A 29 -6.98 -15.06 -4.14
N SER A 30 -6.20 -15.83 -4.91
CA SER A 30 -6.46 -15.97 -6.35
C SER A 30 -7.70 -16.81 -6.67
N VAL A 31 -8.00 -17.81 -5.85
CA VAL A 31 -9.10 -18.76 -6.07
C VAL A 31 -10.43 -18.20 -5.57
N GLY A 32 -10.44 -17.46 -4.46
CA GLY A 32 -11.67 -16.93 -3.88
C GLY A 32 -12.46 -16.05 -4.85
N LYS A 33 -11.78 -15.20 -5.64
CA LYS A 33 -12.46 -14.45 -6.72
C LYS A 33 -13.02 -15.40 -7.79
N LYS A 34 -12.21 -16.37 -8.25
CA LYS A 34 -12.57 -17.28 -9.36
C LYS A 34 -13.82 -18.11 -9.06
N ILE A 35 -14.05 -18.48 -7.80
CA ILE A 35 -15.24 -19.23 -7.38
C ILE A 35 -16.51 -18.46 -7.74
N PHE A 36 -16.54 -17.14 -7.49
CA PHE A 36 -17.74 -16.31 -7.64
C PHE A 36 -17.81 -15.56 -8.97
N LEU A 37 -16.71 -15.52 -9.72
CA LEU A 37 -16.64 -14.82 -11.00
C LEU A 37 -17.60 -15.47 -12.00
N LYS A 38 -18.59 -14.69 -12.49
CA LYS A 38 -19.62 -15.14 -13.44
C LYS A 38 -20.44 -16.34 -12.95
N ALA A 39 -20.58 -16.52 -11.64
CA ALA A 39 -21.35 -17.62 -11.04
C ALA A 39 -22.44 -17.10 -10.08
N PRO A 40 -23.59 -16.62 -10.59
CA PRO A 40 -24.65 -16.01 -9.79
C PRO A 40 -25.14 -16.91 -8.64
N ASN A 41 -25.36 -18.20 -8.92
CA ASN A 41 -25.82 -19.17 -7.92
C ASN A 41 -24.85 -19.27 -6.73
N ARG A 42 -23.52 -19.26 -6.98
CA ARG A 42 -22.51 -19.31 -5.91
C ARG A 42 -22.45 -17.99 -5.14
N VAL A 43 -22.69 -16.86 -5.80
CA VAL A 43 -22.83 -15.55 -5.15
C VAL A 43 -24.06 -15.55 -4.23
N GLU A 44 -25.18 -16.12 -4.64
CA GLU A 44 -26.37 -16.25 -3.80
C GLU A 44 -26.10 -17.10 -2.55
N VAL A 45 -25.44 -18.26 -2.70
CA VAL A 45 -25.01 -19.09 -1.56
C VAL A 45 -24.10 -18.29 -0.63
N PHE A 46 -23.15 -17.52 -1.18
CA PHE A 46 -22.29 -16.65 -0.39
C PHE A 46 -23.10 -15.60 0.39
N ARG A 47 -24.01 -14.88 -0.28
CA ARG A 47 -24.81 -13.81 0.35
C ARG A 47 -25.79 -14.34 1.40
N LYS A 48 -26.31 -15.55 1.20
CA LYS A 48 -27.18 -16.24 2.16
C LYS A 48 -26.44 -16.57 3.46
N ASN A 49 -25.21 -17.09 3.35
CA ASN A 49 -24.40 -17.51 4.50
C ASN A 49 -23.63 -16.35 5.16
N LEU A 50 -23.27 -15.33 4.39
CA LEU A 50 -22.51 -14.15 4.84
C LEU A 50 -23.22 -12.85 4.43
N PRO A 51 -24.41 -12.54 5.00
CA PRO A 51 -25.13 -11.32 4.68
C PRO A 51 -24.31 -10.09 5.08
N GLY A 52 -24.24 -9.10 4.19
CA GLY A 52 -23.51 -7.84 4.42
C GLY A 52 -21.99 -7.92 4.26
N VAL A 53 -21.40 -9.11 4.13
CA VAL A 53 -19.95 -9.25 3.86
C VAL A 53 -19.68 -9.04 2.37
N PRO A 54 -18.71 -8.20 1.96
CA PRO A 54 -18.35 -8.06 0.55
C PRO A 54 -17.78 -9.38 0.00
N LEU A 55 -17.86 -9.59 -1.32
CA LEU A 55 -17.18 -10.73 -1.95
C LEU A 55 -15.66 -10.61 -1.75
N PRO A 56 -14.91 -11.74 -1.80
CA PRO A 56 -13.47 -11.71 -1.64
C PRO A 56 -12.80 -10.69 -2.57
N PRO A 57 -11.91 -9.83 -2.03
CA PRO A 57 -11.27 -8.80 -2.81
C PRO A 57 -10.27 -9.40 -3.80
N GLU A 58 -10.07 -8.70 -4.91
CA GLU A 58 -8.98 -9.00 -5.84
C GLU A 58 -7.79 -8.08 -5.54
N PRO A 59 -6.59 -8.62 -5.28
CA PRO A 59 -5.39 -7.81 -5.27
C PRO A 59 -5.20 -7.19 -6.65
N VAL A 60 -5.09 -5.87 -6.68
CA VAL A 60 -4.82 -5.14 -7.91
C VAL A 60 -3.31 -5.01 -8.02
N ILE A 61 -2.71 -5.65 -9.03
CA ILE A 61 -1.25 -5.67 -9.22
C ILE A 61 -0.67 -4.25 -9.26
N THR A 62 -1.40 -3.31 -9.87
CA THR A 62 -0.97 -1.91 -9.99
C THR A 62 -1.25 -1.06 -8.76
N ARG A 63 -1.94 -1.58 -7.73
CA ARG A 63 -2.29 -0.84 -6.52
C ARG A 63 -1.57 -1.41 -5.31
N TRP A 64 -0.74 -0.58 -4.69
CA TRP A 64 0.17 -0.97 -3.62
C TRP A 64 -0.58 -1.48 -2.38
N GLY A 65 -0.02 -2.50 -1.71
CA GLY A 65 -0.54 -3.03 -0.44
C GLY A 65 -1.82 -3.87 -0.52
N THR A 66 -2.49 -3.95 -1.67
CA THR A 66 -3.80 -4.63 -1.83
C THR A 66 -3.78 -6.11 -1.47
N TRP A 67 -2.65 -6.80 -1.63
CA TRP A 67 -2.51 -8.19 -1.22
C TRP A 67 -2.61 -8.37 0.30
N LEU A 68 -1.94 -7.51 1.09
CA LEU A 68 -2.03 -7.54 2.55
C LEU A 68 -3.44 -7.18 3.03
N SER A 69 -4.10 -6.22 2.36
CA SER A 69 -5.51 -5.91 2.62
C SER A 69 -6.42 -7.11 2.33
N ALA A 70 -6.14 -7.88 1.27
CA ALA A 70 -6.88 -9.09 0.96
C ALA A 70 -6.68 -10.17 2.03
N VAL A 71 -5.46 -10.34 2.54
CA VAL A 71 -5.20 -11.23 3.70
C VAL A 71 -6.07 -10.85 4.89
N GLY A 72 -6.15 -9.56 5.23
CA GLY A 72 -7.00 -9.07 6.32
C GLY A 72 -8.49 -9.41 6.12
N TYR A 73 -9.00 -9.37 4.89
CA TYR A 73 -10.36 -9.85 4.58
C TYR A 73 -10.52 -11.34 4.91
N TYR A 74 -9.58 -12.19 4.48
CA TYR A 74 -9.66 -13.63 4.74
C TYR A 74 -9.55 -13.95 6.22
N VAL A 75 -8.69 -13.25 6.96
CA VAL A 75 -8.55 -13.43 8.41
C VAL A 75 -9.86 -13.08 9.12
N LYS A 76 -10.46 -11.93 8.77
CA LYS A 76 -11.71 -11.45 9.37
C LYS A 76 -12.91 -12.36 9.08
N HIS A 77 -12.95 -12.97 7.89
CA HIS A 77 -14.10 -13.74 7.41
C HIS A 77 -13.81 -15.24 7.23
N PHE A 78 -12.72 -15.75 7.79
CA PHE A 78 -12.20 -17.09 7.48
C PHE A 78 -13.22 -18.20 7.71
N ALA A 79 -13.84 -18.24 8.90
CA ALA A 79 -14.76 -19.30 9.29
C ALA A 79 -15.98 -19.35 8.36
N GLY A 80 -16.63 -18.21 8.14
CA GLY A 80 -17.80 -18.15 7.27
C GLY A 80 -17.44 -18.39 5.80
N PHE A 81 -16.31 -17.85 5.32
CA PHE A 81 -15.83 -18.13 3.96
C PHE A 81 -15.57 -19.63 3.76
N LYS A 82 -14.94 -20.28 4.75
CA LYS A 82 -14.69 -21.72 4.72
C LYS A 82 -15.99 -22.52 4.66
N GLN A 83 -16.99 -22.15 5.46
CA GLN A 83 -18.30 -22.78 5.43
C GLN A 83 -18.96 -22.65 4.05
N VAL A 84 -18.98 -21.43 3.48
CA VAL A 84 -19.53 -21.22 2.13
C VAL A 84 -18.87 -22.13 1.11
N VAL A 85 -17.54 -22.18 1.09
CA VAL A 85 -16.81 -23.01 0.11
C VAL A 85 -17.07 -24.50 0.30
N LEU A 86 -17.27 -24.98 1.53
CA LEU A 86 -17.61 -26.38 1.80
C LEU A 86 -19.01 -26.75 1.30
N GLU A 87 -19.97 -25.82 1.37
CA GLU A 87 -21.34 -26.00 0.87
C GLU A 87 -21.44 -26.01 -0.66
N LEU A 88 -20.45 -25.49 -1.38
CA LEU A 88 -20.45 -25.50 -2.85
C LEU A 88 -20.19 -26.89 -3.43
N GLU A 89 -20.90 -27.22 -4.51
CA GLU A 89 -20.62 -28.40 -5.32
C GLU A 89 -19.25 -28.28 -6.01
N GLU A 90 -18.56 -29.40 -6.20
CA GLU A 90 -17.25 -29.43 -6.88
C GLU A 90 -17.38 -29.43 -8.42
N ASP A 91 -18.22 -28.53 -8.92
CA ASP A 91 -18.54 -28.36 -10.33
C ASP A 91 -17.47 -27.55 -11.10
N ALA A 92 -16.50 -26.96 -10.39
CA ALA A 92 -15.37 -26.25 -10.97
C ALA A 92 -14.04 -26.53 -10.25
N VAL A 93 -12.95 -26.56 -11.03
CA VAL A 93 -11.58 -26.72 -10.53
C VAL A 93 -11.27 -25.69 -9.42
N SER A 94 -11.74 -24.46 -9.55
CA SER A 94 -11.56 -23.43 -8.53
C SER A 94 -12.21 -23.79 -7.18
N VAL A 95 -13.36 -24.46 -7.18
CA VAL A 95 -14.03 -24.86 -5.93
C VAL A 95 -13.26 -26.00 -5.27
N LYS A 96 -12.87 -27.02 -6.04
CA LYS A 96 -12.05 -28.14 -5.55
C LYS A 96 -10.74 -27.65 -4.94
N THR A 97 -10.00 -26.81 -5.69
CA THR A 97 -8.75 -26.22 -5.20
C THR A 97 -8.97 -25.37 -3.94
N ALA A 98 -10.08 -24.63 -3.83
CA ALA A 98 -10.38 -23.86 -2.64
C ALA A 98 -10.59 -24.75 -1.41
N LYS A 99 -11.33 -25.86 -1.55
CA LYS A 99 -11.56 -26.83 -0.47
C LYS A 99 -10.24 -27.46 0.01
N GLU A 100 -9.39 -27.89 -0.92
CA GLU A 100 -8.05 -28.45 -0.60
C GLU A 100 -7.20 -27.45 0.20
N ILE A 101 -7.16 -26.18 -0.23
CA ILE A 101 -6.38 -25.13 0.43
C ILE A 101 -6.93 -24.81 1.83
N LEU A 102 -8.26 -24.71 1.97
CA LEU A 102 -8.91 -24.41 3.25
C LEU A 102 -8.80 -25.56 4.26
N ALA A 103 -8.46 -26.76 3.79
CA ALA A 103 -8.12 -27.91 4.61
C ALA A 103 -6.64 -27.96 5.01
N ASP A 104 -5.75 -27.19 4.36
CA ASP A 104 -4.33 -27.18 4.69
C ASP A 104 -4.10 -26.60 6.10
N PRO A 105 -3.56 -27.40 7.04
CA PRO A 105 -3.34 -26.96 8.42
C PRO A 105 -2.32 -25.81 8.53
N LYS A 106 -1.50 -25.58 7.49
CA LYS A 106 -0.50 -24.49 7.46
C LYS A 106 -1.11 -23.14 7.08
N LEU A 107 -2.30 -23.10 6.48
CA LEU A 107 -2.90 -21.86 6.00
C LEU A 107 -3.25 -20.92 7.16
N LEU A 108 -3.95 -21.43 8.17
CA LEU A 108 -4.42 -20.61 9.29
C LEU A 108 -3.26 -19.97 10.09
N PRO A 109 -2.19 -20.69 10.46
CA PRO A 109 -1.01 -20.08 11.08
C PRO A 109 -0.37 -18.99 10.22
N GLN A 110 -0.29 -19.17 8.89
CA GLN A 110 0.28 -18.15 8.01
C GLN A 110 -0.60 -16.89 7.91
N LEU A 111 -1.93 -17.06 7.79
CA LEU A 111 -2.87 -15.93 7.79
C LEU A 111 -2.77 -15.11 9.08
N VAL A 112 -2.75 -15.78 10.23
CA VAL A 112 -2.61 -15.14 11.55
C VAL A 112 -1.27 -14.44 11.67
N PHE A 113 -0.17 -15.09 11.25
CA PHE A 113 1.15 -14.47 11.27
C PHE A 113 1.20 -13.21 10.42
N ILE A 114 0.62 -13.24 9.21
CA ILE A 114 0.63 -12.07 8.32
C ILE A 114 -0.19 -10.93 8.91
N ASP A 115 -1.39 -11.21 9.40
CA ASP A 115 -2.30 -10.19 9.95
C ASP A 115 -1.71 -9.49 11.18
N GLN A 116 -1.17 -10.27 12.12
CA GLN A 116 -0.61 -9.72 13.37
C GLN A 116 0.65 -8.88 13.13
N ASN A 117 1.46 -9.25 12.14
CA ASN A 117 2.76 -8.64 11.93
C ASN A 117 2.75 -7.55 10.86
N PHE A 118 1.96 -7.67 9.79
CA PHE A 118 2.11 -6.82 8.60
C PHE A 118 0.90 -5.96 8.26
N LYS A 119 -0.19 -5.95 9.05
CA LYS A 119 -1.38 -5.12 8.82
C LYS A 119 -1.10 -3.61 8.74
N ASP A 120 -0.07 -3.15 9.44
CA ASP A 120 0.29 -1.74 9.54
C ASP A 120 0.92 -1.21 8.22
N ILE A 121 1.44 -2.11 7.37
CA ILE A 121 2.08 -1.76 6.10
C ILE A 121 1.09 -1.13 5.12
N PRO A 122 -0.03 -1.79 4.73
CA PRO A 122 -1.02 -1.18 3.84
C PRO A 122 -1.61 0.11 4.43
N GLU A 123 -1.90 0.15 5.73
CA GLU A 123 -2.38 1.37 6.41
C GLU A 123 -1.38 2.53 6.28
N THR A 124 -0.08 2.24 6.41
CA THR A 124 0.97 3.23 6.25
C THR A 124 1.12 3.68 4.81
N ILE A 125 1.02 2.77 3.84
CA ILE A 125 1.03 3.10 2.41
C ILE A 125 -0.13 4.05 2.08
N ASP A 126 -1.35 3.73 2.51
CA ASP A 126 -2.53 4.56 2.28
C ASP A 126 -2.37 5.95 2.92
N ALA A 127 -1.84 6.00 4.16
CA ALA A 127 -1.59 7.27 4.84
C ALA A 127 -0.55 8.14 4.11
N LEU A 128 0.56 7.53 3.64
CA LEU A 128 1.61 8.20 2.87
C LEU A 128 1.10 8.69 1.50
N GLN A 129 0.10 8.02 0.92
CA GLN A 129 -0.53 8.42 -0.35
C GLN A 129 -1.62 9.49 -0.17
N SER A 130 -1.99 9.86 1.06
CA SER A 130 -2.97 10.91 1.30
C SER A 130 -2.41 12.30 0.91
N GLN A 131 -3.22 13.12 0.23
CA GLN A 131 -2.79 14.43 -0.32
C GLN A 131 -2.46 15.49 0.74
N LYS A 132 -2.64 15.18 2.03
CA LYS A 132 -2.51 16.15 3.15
C LYS A 132 -1.49 15.73 4.19
N ILE A 133 -0.69 14.70 3.92
CA ILE A 133 0.34 14.27 4.86
C ILE A 133 1.48 15.30 4.90
N LEU A 134 1.80 15.78 6.10
CA LEU A 134 2.96 16.63 6.31
C LEU A 134 4.24 15.80 6.27
N PHE A 135 5.35 16.44 5.90
CA PHE A 135 6.65 15.78 5.76
C PHE A 135 7.07 15.01 7.01
N VAL A 136 7.04 15.67 8.18
CA VAL A 136 7.40 15.06 9.48
C VAL A 136 6.53 13.84 9.77
N SER A 137 5.21 13.96 9.61
CA SER A 137 4.27 12.86 9.82
C SER A 137 4.54 11.68 8.87
N GLY A 138 4.94 11.96 7.64
CA GLY A 138 5.35 10.95 6.67
C GLY A 138 6.62 10.19 7.08
N VAL A 139 7.65 10.94 7.48
CA VAL A 139 8.90 10.37 8.00
C VAL A 139 8.65 9.55 9.26
N GLU A 140 7.83 10.05 10.20
CA GLU A 140 7.49 9.35 11.44
C GLU A 140 6.81 8.01 11.19
N LYS A 141 5.84 7.96 10.26
CA LYS A 141 5.17 6.72 9.88
C LYS A 141 6.14 5.69 9.30
N MET A 142 7.04 6.12 8.41
CA MET A 142 8.06 5.23 7.86
C MET A 142 9.05 4.76 8.94
N LYS A 143 9.41 5.64 9.88
CA LYS A 143 10.27 5.31 11.02
C LYS A 143 9.65 4.23 11.90
N LYS A 144 8.36 4.33 12.22
CA LYS A 144 7.62 3.30 12.99
C LYS A 144 7.72 1.91 12.34
N ILE A 145 7.59 1.81 11.02
CA ILE A 145 7.78 0.53 10.31
C ILE A 145 9.24 0.08 10.37
N SER A 146 10.20 0.99 10.23
CA SER A 146 11.63 0.66 10.26
C SER A 146 12.14 0.13 11.61
N GLU A 147 11.50 0.55 12.70
CA GLU A 147 11.84 0.16 14.07
C GLU A 147 11.15 -1.14 14.49
N LYS A 148 10.04 -1.50 13.85
CA LYS A 148 9.32 -2.75 14.10
C LYS A 148 10.20 -3.95 13.75
N LYS A 149 10.34 -4.89 14.69
CA LYS A 149 11.05 -6.16 14.46
C LYS A 149 10.05 -7.28 14.28
N TYR A 150 10.04 -7.87 13.09
CA TYR A 150 9.18 -9.00 12.77
C TYR A 150 9.81 -10.30 13.28
N PRO A 151 9.04 -11.17 13.98
CA PRO A 151 9.57 -12.37 14.60
C PRO A 151 9.76 -13.53 13.61
N GLY A 152 10.64 -14.46 13.98
CA GLY A 152 10.86 -15.73 13.28
C GLY A 152 11.69 -15.62 12.00
N PRO A 153 11.94 -16.75 11.31
CA PRO A 153 12.80 -16.80 10.12
C PRO A 153 12.30 -15.91 8.98
N ILE A 154 10.98 -15.91 8.73
CA ILE A 154 10.37 -15.04 7.72
C ILE A 154 10.48 -13.57 8.15
N GLY A 155 10.17 -13.26 9.41
CA GLY A 155 10.29 -11.90 9.94
C GLY A 155 11.71 -11.34 9.81
N ASN A 156 12.74 -12.16 10.05
CA ASN A 156 14.14 -11.78 9.85
C ASN A 156 14.44 -11.38 8.40
N LYS A 157 13.94 -12.13 7.40
CA LYS A 157 14.09 -11.76 5.99
C LYS A 157 13.39 -10.44 5.67
N ILE A 158 12.20 -10.20 6.25
CA ILE A 158 11.47 -8.94 6.05
C ILE A 158 12.20 -7.77 6.73
N ASN A 159 12.77 -7.96 7.92
CA ASN A 159 13.61 -6.96 8.59
C ASN A 159 14.78 -6.56 7.67
N GLN A 160 15.49 -7.54 7.11
CA GLN A 160 16.58 -7.29 6.14
C GLN A 160 16.09 -6.57 4.88
N LYS A 161 14.88 -6.88 4.41
CA LYS A 161 14.26 -6.20 3.26
C LYS A 161 13.98 -4.73 3.57
N VAL A 162 13.41 -4.42 4.74
CA VAL A 162 13.15 -3.05 5.20
C VAL A 162 14.46 -2.25 5.25
N GLU A 163 15.49 -2.81 5.87
CA GLU A 163 16.83 -2.19 5.94
C GLU A 163 17.43 -1.97 4.54
N ALA A 164 17.32 -2.95 3.64
CA ALA A 164 17.82 -2.84 2.28
C ALA A 164 17.07 -1.77 1.45
N VAL A 165 15.76 -1.63 1.63
CA VAL A 165 14.94 -0.60 0.97
C VAL A 165 15.37 0.79 1.45
N LEU A 166 15.52 0.99 2.76
CA LEU A 166 15.93 2.26 3.34
C LEU A 166 17.37 2.62 2.98
N ARG A 167 18.29 1.66 3.01
CA ARG A 167 19.69 1.87 2.61
C ARG A 167 19.82 2.33 1.15
N ARG A 168 18.96 1.83 0.25
CA ARG A 168 18.94 2.26 -1.16
C ARG A 168 18.30 3.64 -1.35
N ASN A 169 17.54 4.13 -0.37
CA ASN A 169 16.99 5.48 -0.37
C ASN A 169 18.03 6.45 0.20
N CYS A 170 18.95 6.94 -0.65
CA CYS A 170 20.04 7.83 -0.24
C CYS A 170 19.57 9.11 0.47
N GLY A 171 18.34 9.55 0.24
CA GLY A 171 17.74 10.70 0.91
C GLY A 171 17.19 10.43 2.30
N TRP A 172 17.07 9.16 2.73
CA TRP A 172 16.38 8.80 3.97
C TRP A 172 17.02 9.40 5.24
N GLU A 173 18.35 9.34 5.36
CA GLU A 173 19.06 9.92 6.52
C GLU A 173 18.89 11.44 6.59
N GLU A 174 18.94 12.10 5.43
CA GLU A 174 18.73 13.55 5.34
C GLU A 174 17.29 13.93 5.68
N MET A 175 16.31 13.15 5.22
CA MET A 175 14.90 13.36 5.59
C MET A 175 14.68 13.24 7.10
N LYS A 176 15.31 12.26 7.75
CA LYS A 176 15.24 12.11 9.22
C LYS A 176 15.85 13.31 9.94
N ASN A 177 16.99 13.82 9.48
CA ASN A 177 17.62 14.98 10.11
C ASN A 177 16.78 16.25 9.96
N ILE A 178 16.21 16.50 8.78
CA ILE A 178 15.32 17.64 8.56
C ILE A 178 14.06 17.52 9.43
N ALA A 179 13.47 16.32 9.53
CA ALA A 179 12.32 16.10 10.39
C ALA A 179 12.64 16.39 11.86
N LYS A 180 13.80 15.94 12.36
CA LYS A 180 14.27 16.26 13.73
C LYS A 180 14.38 17.76 13.96
N VAL A 181 14.98 18.50 13.02
CA VAL A 181 15.12 19.96 13.13
C VAL A 181 13.75 20.65 13.14
N GLN A 182 12.80 20.21 12.29
CA GLN A 182 11.44 20.76 12.28
C GLN A 182 10.66 20.47 13.58
N GLU A 183 10.99 19.39 14.28
CA GLU A 183 10.45 19.06 15.61
C GLU A 183 11.15 19.82 16.76
N GLY A 184 12.18 20.61 16.48
CA GLY A 184 12.95 21.37 17.48
C GLY A 184 14.07 20.57 18.15
N ASN A 185 14.43 19.40 17.62
CA ASN A 185 15.52 18.57 18.13
C ASN A 185 16.86 18.90 17.47
N GLU A 186 17.97 18.54 18.13
CA GLU A 186 19.30 18.63 17.53
C GLU A 186 19.41 17.77 16.26
N GLY A 187 19.79 18.39 15.14
CA GLY A 187 19.94 17.73 13.85
C GLY A 187 20.99 18.42 12.99
N GLN A 188 21.68 17.64 12.16
CA GLN A 188 22.69 18.15 11.24
C GLN A 188 22.07 18.36 9.86
N LEU A 189 22.00 19.62 9.43
CA LEU A 189 21.64 19.99 8.06
C LEU A 189 22.90 19.91 7.19
N LYS A 190 22.76 19.44 5.96
CA LYS A 190 23.88 19.45 5.00
C LYS A 190 24.25 20.87 4.62
N GLU A 191 25.49 21.04 4.19
CA GLU A 191 25.98 22.30 3.63
C GLU A 191 25.08 22.74 2.45
N GLY A 192 24.73 24.02 2.42
CA GLY A 192 23.85 24.60 1.40
C GLY A 192 22.35 24.63 1.73
N TRP A 193 21.91 24.06 2.86
CA TRP A 193 20.55 24.24 3.35
C TRP A 193 20.39 25.57 4.10
N CYS A 194 19.39 26.36 3.73
CA CYS A 194 19.00 27.53 4.52
C CYS A 194 17.75 27.26 5.38
N ILE A 195 17.48 28.16 6.34
CA ILE A 195 16.31 28.06 7.24
C ILE A 195 15.00 27.99 6.45
N ASN A 196 14.88 28.79 5.38
CA ASN A 196 13.67 28.80 4.55
C ASN A 196 13.43 27.45 3.85
N ASP A 197 14.48 26.78 3.38
CA ASP A 197 14.37 25.45 2.78
C ASP A 197 13.81 24.44 3.79
N VAL A 198 14.32 24.48 5.02
CA VAL A 198 13.86 23.62 6.11
C VAL A 198 12.41 23.92 6.47
N ILE A 199 11.97 25.18 6.48
CA ILE A 199 10.57 25.54 6.76
C ILE A 199 9.65 25.02 5.65
N VAL A 200 10.01 25.25 4.38
CA VAL A 200 9.19 24.86 3.22
C VAL A 200 9.07 23.33 3.11
N MET A 201 10.09 22.59 3.54
CA MET A 201 10.07 21.12 3.59
C MET A 201 8.88 20.56 4.39
N LYS A 202 8.25 21.33 5.29
CA LYS A 202 7.03 20.92 6.01
C LYS A 202 5.95 20.35 5.07
N PHE A 203 5.86 20.89 3.85
CA PHE A 203 4.87 20.52 2.85
C PHE A 203 5.44 19.63 1.73
N ALA A 204 6.71 19.21 1.84
CA ALA A 204 7.32 18.39 0.82
C ALA A 204 6.68 17.00 0.78
N PRO A 205 6.26 16.50 -0.40
CA PRO A 205 5.68 15.17 -0.52
C PRO A 205 6.75 14.11 -0.26
N VAL A 206 6.42 13.14 0.58
CA VAL A 206 7.28 11.97 0.86
C VAL A 206 7.01 10.80 -0.09
N THR A 207 6.09 10.99 -1.05
CA THR A 207 5.71 9.99 -2.05
C THR A 207 5.68 10.58 -3.46
N SER A 208 5.82 9.72 -4.47
CA SER A 208 5.65 10.10 -5.87
C SER A 208 4.17 10.20 -6.28
N ALA A 209 3.23 9.80 -5.42
CA ALA A 209 1.80 9.77 -5.77
C ALA A 209 1.26 11.15 -6.15
N ASP A 210 1.76 12.23 -5.53
CA ASP A 210 1.38 13.60 -5.89
C ASP A 210 1.97 14.03 -7.24
N VAL A 211 3.17 13.56 -7.57
CA VAL A 211 3.80 13.77 -8.89
C VAL A 211 3.04 12.99 -9.97
N GLU A 212 2.64 11.76 -9.71
CA GLU A 212 1.85 10.95 -10.66
C GLU A 212 0.44 11.54 -10.87
N ARG A 213 -0.18 12.06 -9.79
CA ARG A 213 -1.45 12.78 -9.87
C ARG A 213 -1.32 14.10 -10.63
N SER A 214 -0.21 14.83 -10.48
CA SER A 214 0.00 16.07 -11.23
C SER A 214 0.10 15.81 -12.72
N PHE A 215 0.77 14.73 -13.16
CA PHE A 215 0.77 14.32 -14.57
C PHE A 215 -0.64 14.03 -15.09
N SER A 216 -1.48 13.39 -14.28
CA SER A 216 -2.88 13.13 -14.66
C SER A 216 -3.67 14.44 -14.83
N LYS A 217 -3.50 15.40 -13.92
CA LYS A 217 -4.14 16.74 -14.02
C LYS A 217 -3.62 17.53 -15.21
N MET A 218 -2.31 17.47 -15.47
CA MET A 218 -1.64 18.19 -16.54
C MET A 218 -1.75 17.48 -17.90
N LYS A 219 -2.28 16.25 -17.96
CA LYS A 219 -2.38 15.46 -19.19
C LYS A 219 -3.01 16.24 -20.35
N TYR A 220 -4.07 17.00 -20.09
CA TYR A 220 -4.74 17.78 -21.12
C TYR A 220 -3.94 19.00 -21.55
N VAL A 221 -3.17 19.60 -20.64
CA VAL A 221 -2.25 20.71 -20.95
C VAL A 221 -1.04 20.20 -21.75
N LEU A 222 -0.57 18.98 -21.48
CA LEU A 222 0.58 18.37 -22.13
C LEU A 222 0.23 17.63 -23.44
N SER A 223 -1.06 17.44 -23.74
CA SER A 223 -1.50 16.76 -24.96
C SER A 223 -1.42 17.64 -26.20
N ASP A 224 -1.34 17.04 -27.39
CA ASP A 224 -1.30 17.76 -28.68
C ASP A 224 -2.58 18.54 -29.00
N ARG A 225 -3.65 18.38 -28.20
CA ARG A 225 -4.91 19.12 -28.33
C ARG A 225 -4.85 20.55 -27.78
N ARG A 226 -3.66 21.12 -27.62
CA ARG A 226 -3.50 22.47 -27.06
C ARG A 226 -4.28 23.49 -27.89
N GLN A 227 -5.16 24.23 -27.22
CA GLN A 227 -5.38 25.64 -27.55
C GLN A 227 -4.20 26.42 -26.98
N SER A 228 -3.68 27.41 -27.70
CA SER A 228 -2.46 28.15 -27.37
C SER A 228 -2.54 28.83 -26.00
N PHE A 229 -2.04 28.17 -24.94
CA PHE A 229 -1.89 28.80 -23.63
C PHE A 229 -0.78 29.85 -23.66
N THR A 230 -1.08 31.05 -23.19
CA THR A 230 -0.06 32.00 -22.71
C THR A 230 0.47 31.52 -21.35
N MET A 231 1.67 31.96 -20.95
CA MET A 231 2.21 31.65 -19.62
C MET A 231 1.28 32.08 -18.48
N GLU A 232 0.60 33.21 -18.66
CA GLU A 232 -0.40 33.73 -17.73
C GLU A 232 -1.63 32.82 -17.62
N ASN A 233 -2.20 32.40 -18.75
CA ASN A 233 -3.32 31.45 -18.76
C ASN A 233 -2.92 30.10 -18.16
N PHE A 234 -1.69 29.65 -18.39
CA PHE A 234 -1.17 28.44 -17.76
C PHE A 234 -1.06 28.59 -16.23
N ALA A 235 -0.55 29.72 -15.74
CA ALA A 235 -0.48 30.00 -14.31
C ALA A 235 -1.86 29.99 -13.66
N TYR A 236 -2.86 30.64 -14.27
CA TYR A 236 -4.25 30.56 -13.81
C TYR A 236 -4.80 29.14 -13.84
N HIS A 237 -4.49 28.36 -14.87
CA HIS A 237 -4.94 26.98 -14.97
C HIS A 237 -4.33 26.08 -13.89
N VAL A 238 -3.05 26.27 -13.56
CA VAL A 238 -2.38 25.61 -12.45
C VAL A 238 -3.02 26.01 -11.13
N MET A 239 -3.26 27.31 -10.89
CA MET A 239 -3.96 27.77 -9.68
C MET A 239 -5.32 27.09 -9.53
N LEU A 240 -6.15 27.05 -10.58
CA LEU A 240 -7.45 26.37 -10.54
C LEU A 240 -7.32 24.87 -10.22
N PHE A 241 -6.35 24.16 -10.80
CA PHE A 241 -6.17 22.72 -10.57
C PHE A 241 -5.73 22.35 -9.15
N TYR A 242 -4.99 23.24 -8.49
CA TYR A 242 -4.45 23.00 -7.14
C TYR A 242 -5.31 23.67 -6.04
N ASN A 243 -6.13 24.67 -6.39
CA ASN A 243 -7.08 25.31 -5.47
C ASN A 243 -8.49 24.70 -5.54
N ASN A 244 -8.83 23.94 -6.60
CA ASN A 244 -10.03 23.11 -6.64
C ASN A 244 -9.84 21.88 -5.73
N VAL A 245 -9.88 22.10 -4.43
CA VAL A 245 -10.02 21.04 -3.42
C VAL A 245 -11.52 20.85 -3.22
N GLN A 246 -12.11 19.89 -3.94
CA GLN A 246 -13.31 19.18 -3.49
C GLN A 246 -12.88 17.90 -2.80
#